data_AF-A0A9P9MT10-F1
#
_entry.id   AF-A0A9P9MT10-F1
#
_cell.length_a   1.000
_cell.length_b   1.000
_cell.length_c   1.000
_cell.angle_alpha   90.00
_cell.angle_beta   90.00
_cell.angle_gamma   90.00
#
_symmetry.space_group_name_H-M   'P 1'
#
loop_
_entity.id
_entity.type
_entity.pdbx_description
1 polymer ?
#
loop_
_entity_poly.entity_id
_entity_poly.type
_entity_poly.pdbx_seq_one_letter_code
_entity_poly.pdbx_strand_id
1 'polypeptide(L)'
;MKELKLSTYQQLSRAVLHNDLKSVRRLLKSEPIVKGGFLLSKCKDTSIAELLIHKGAKLEAKNTKGRTPLARCREIQVARILVDV
;
A
#
# COMPACT_ATOMS: atom_id res chain seq x y z
N MET A 1 9.90 10.79 28.11
CA MET A 1 9.84 10.73 26.63
C MET A 1 8.66 9.85 26.24
N LYS A 2 7.61 10.39 25.63
CA LYS A 2 6.47 9.58 25.18
C LYS A 2 6.88 8.87 23.89
N GLU A 3 6.91 7.54 23.88
CA GLU A 3 6.96 6.77 22.64
C GLU A 3 5.78 7.21 21.77
N LEU A 4 6.06 7.90 20.66
CA LEU A 4 5.06 8.17 19.63
C LEU A 4 4.70 6.82 18.99
N LYS A 5 3.74 6.09 19.56
CA LYS A 5 3.16 4.90 18.93
C LYS A 5 2.56 5.35 17.60
N LEU A 6 3.24 5.02 16.50
CA LEU A 6 2.75 5.21 15.14
C LEU A 6 1.42 4.47 15.00
N SER A 7 0.44 5.09 14.32
CA SER A 7 -0.82 4.39 14.01
C SER A 7 -0.56 3.17 13.12
N THR A 8 -1.44 2.17 13.13
CA THR A 8 -1.34 0.98 12.29
C THR A 8 -1.10 1.33 10.81
N TYR A 9 -1.77 2.39 10.33
CA TYR A 9 -1.57 2.92 8.98
C TYR A 9 -0.15 3.48 8.75
N GLN A 10 0.38 4.25 9.71
CA GLN A 10 1.75 4.78 9.62
C GLN A 10 2.80 3.66 9.64
N GLN A 11 2.60 2.63 10.48
CA GLN A 11 3.47 1.45 10.52
C GLN A 11 3.42 0.68 9.20
N LEU A 12 2.22 0.48 8.64
CA LEU A 12 2.04 -0.18 7.35
C LEU A 12 2.66 0.63 6.22
N SER A 13 2.41 1.94 6.17
CA SER A 13 3.00 2.82 5.17
C SER A 13 4.51 2.78 5.21
N ARG A 14 5.11 2.74 6.40
CA ARG A 14 6.55 2.61 6.56
C ARG A 14 7.05 1.25 6.05
N ALA A 15 6.38 0.16 6.41
CA ALA A 15 6.74 -1.18 5.93
C ALA A 15 6.69 -1.28 4.40
N VAL A 16 5.65 -0.73 3.75
CA VAL A 16 5.53 -0.68 2.28
C VAL A 16 6.68 0.15 1.66
N LEU A 17 6.98 1.33 2.22
CA LEU A 17 8.06 2.19 1.71
C LEU A 17 9.44 1.55 1.80
N HIS A 18 9.68 0.74 2.84
CA HIS A 18 10.93 0.00 3.05
C HIS A 18 10.92 -1.41 2.45
N ASN A 19 9.88 -1.78 1.70
CA ASN A 19 9.74 -3.11 1.09
C ASN A 19 9.76 -4.28 2.09
N ASP A 20 9.26 -4.07 3.31
CA ASP A 20 9.22 -5.09 4.36
C ASP A 20 7.92 -5.92 4.28
N LEU A 21 7.93 -6.94 3.41
CA LEU A 21 6.80 -7.84 3.22
C LEU A 21 6.39 -8.56 4.52
N LYS A 22 7.34 -8.89 5.40
CA LYS A 22 7.05 -9.60 6.66
C LYS A 22 6.24 -8.71 7.61
N SER A 23 6.65 -7.46 7.77
CA SER A 23 5.89 -6.49 8.55
C SER A 23 4.55 -6.17 7.92
N VAL A 24 4.47 -6.03 6.58
CA VAL A 24 3.19 -5.85 5.87
C VAL A 24 2.25 -7.01 6.19
N ARG A 25 2.68 -8.27 5.99
CA ARG A 25 1.86 -9.46 6.30
C ARG A 25 1.38 -9.49 7.74
N ARG A 26 2.26 -9.15 8.70
CA ARG A 26 1.91 -9.09 10.12
C ARG A 26 0.85 -8.02 10.40
N LEU A 27 1.01 -6.82 9.86
CA LEU A 27 0.10 -5.69 10.07
C LEU A 27 -1.26 -5.90 9.39
N LEU A 28 -1.29 -6.63 8.27
CA LEU A 28 -2.52 -6.94 7.53
C LEU A 28 -3.31 -8.14 8.07
N LYS A 29 -2.79 -8.86 9.09
CA LYS A 29 -3.55 -9.91 9.77
C LYS A 29 -4.68 -9.34 10.65
N SER A 30 -4.51 -8.13 11.18
CA SER A 30 -5.38 -7.59 12.23
C SER A 30 -6.46 -6.62 11.75
N GLU A 31 -6.35 -6.03 10.56
CA GLU A 31 -7.32 -5.02 10.10
C GLU A 31 -7.60 -5.08 8.58
N PRO A 32 -8.87 -4.95 8.14
CA PRO A 32 -9.21 -4.81 6.73
C PRO A 32 -8.88 -3.40 6.23
N ILE A 33 -8.12 -3.31 5.13
CA ILE A 33 -7.66 -2.05 4.56
C ILE A 33 -8.81 -1.37 3.82
N VAL A 34 -9.43 -0.35 4.42
CA VAL A 34 -10.49 0.43 3.73
C VAL A 34 -9.95 1.71 3.05
N LYS A 35 -8.67 2.05 3.21
CA LYS A 35 -8.09 3.33 2.72
C LYS A 35 -6.76 3.23 1.96
N GLY A 36 -6.24 2.03 1.72
CA GLY A 36 -4.86 1.80 1.28
C GLY A 36 -4.56 2.01 -0.21
N GLY A 37 -5.48 2.53 -1.03
CA GLY A 37 -5.21 2.73 -2.45
C GLY A 37 -3.93 3.53 -2.70
N PHE A 38 -3.67 4.58 -1.92
CA PHE A 38 -2.43 5.35 -2.02
C PHE A 38 -1.15 4.52 -1.77
N LEU A 39 -1.20 3.48 -0.94
CA LEU A 39 -0.04 2.62 -0.65
C LEU A 39 0.41 1.81 -1.87
N LEU A 40 -0.52 1.45 -2.77
CA LEU A 40 -0.19 0.75 -4.02
C LEU A 40 0.80 1.56 -4.87
N SER A 41 0.65 2.89 -4.91
CA SER A 41 1.57 3.78 -5.64
C SER A 41 2.98 3.85 -5.07
N LYS A 42 3.19 3.29 -3.87
CA LYS A 42 4.46 3.28 -3.14
C LYS A 42 5.13 1.91 -3.13
N CYS A 43 4.46 0.88 -3.65
CA CYS A 43 5.02 -0.46 -3.70
C CYS A 43 6.19 -0.48 -4.68
N LYS A 44 7.29 -1.08 -4.25
CA LYS A 44 8.44 -1.44 -5.10
C LYS A 44 8.35 -2.87 -5.62
N ASP A 45 7.73 -3.72 -4.82
CA ASP A 45 7.63 -5.15 -5.04
C ASP A 45 6.19 -5.54 -5.39
N THR A 46 6.06 -6.40 -6.39
CA THR A 46 4.79 -6.93 -6.88
C THR A 46 4.07 -7.74 -5.80
N SER A 47 4.79 -8.49 -4.97
CA SER A 47 4.23 -9.30 -3.89
C SER A 47 3.51 -8.45 -2.84
N ILE A 48 4.04 -7.27 -2.53
CA ILE A 48 3.38 -6.33 -1.62
C ILE A 48 2.15 -5.73 -2.29
N ALA A 49 2.25 -5.35 -3.57
CA ALA A 49 1.12 -4.80 -4.32
C ALA A 49 -0.03 -5.82 -4.42
N GLU A 50 0.24 -7.05 -4.85
CA GLU A 50 -0.72 -8.16 -4.93
C GLU A 50 -1.39 -8.43 -3.59
N LEU A 51 -0.60 -8.46 -2.50
CA LEU A 51 -1.14 -8.67 -1.17
C LEU A 51 -2.11 -7.55 -0.76
N LEU A 52 -1.76 -6.28 -1.04
CA LEU A 52 -2.63 -5.14 -0.75
C LEU A 52 -3.92 -5.19 -1.58
N ILE A 53 -3.83 -5.54 -2.87
CA ILE A 53 -4.99 -5.71 -3.76
C ILE A 53 -5.89 -6.83 -3.24
N HIS A 54 -5.34 -8.00 -2.92
CA HIS A 54 -6.07 -9.12 -2.35
C HIS A 54 -6.74 -8.77 -1.01
N LYS A 55 -6.18 -7.82 -0.25
CA LYS A 55 -6.78 -7.28 0.99
C LYS A 55 -7.79 -6.16 0.77
N GLY A 56 -8.19 -5.89 -0.47
CA GLY A 56 -9.24 -4.92 -0.81
C GLY A 56 -8.74 -3.48 -0.96
N ALA A 57 -7.45 -3.27 -1.23
CA ALA A 57 -6.95 -1.93 -1.50
C ALA A 57 -7.67 -1.29 -2.70
N LYS A 58 -8.22 -0.09 -2.50
CA LYS A 58 -8.97 0.65 -3.52
C LYS A 58 -8.07 1.15 -4.65
N LEU A 59 -8.17 0.53 -5.82
CA LEU A 59 -7.40 0.89 -7.01
C LEU A 59 -7.74 2.28 -7.55
N GLU A 60 -8.99 2.72 -7.40
CA GLU A 60 -9.43 4.03 -7.90
C GLU A 60 -9.34 5.14 -6.85
N ALA A 61 -8.71 4.89 -5.71
CA ALA A 61 -8.58 5.91 -4.66
C ALA A 61 -7.68 7.07 -5.12
N LYS A 62 -8.29 8.25 -5.22
CA LYS A 62 -7.57 9.48 -5.55
C LYS A 62 -6.91 10.06 -4.31
N ASN A 63 -5.66 10.49 -4.45
CA ASN A 63 -5.00 11.31 -3.43
C ASN A 63 -5.49 12.77 -3.48
N THR A 64 -4.93 13.63 -2.62
CA THR A 64 -5.27 15.07 -2.55
C THR A 64 -4.98 15.86 -3.83
N LYS A 65 -4.21 15.28 -4.77
CA LYS A 65 -3.95 15.84 -6.11
C LYS A 65 -4.83 15.22 -7.19
N GLY A 66 -5.86 14.46 -6.83
CA GLY A 66 -6.76 13.79 -7.77
C GLY A 66 -6.18 12.56 -8.48
N ARG A 67 -4.97 12.11 -8.10
CA ARG A 67 -4.27 11.00 -8.78
C ARG A 67 -4.65 9.66 -8.16
N THR A 68 -5.01 8.70 -9.00
CA THR A 68 -5.13 7.29 -8.63
C THR A 68 -3.73 6.71 -8.32
N PRO A 69 -3.64 5.52 -7.71
CA PRO A 69 -2.40 4.84 -7.45
C PRO A 69 -1.65 4.52 -8.74
N LEU A 70 -2.36 4.10 -9.80
CA LEU A 70 -1.79 3.89 -11.13
C LEU A 70 -1.17 5.19 -11.68
N ALA A 71 -1.89 6.31 -11.62
CA ALA A 71 -1.42 7.60 -12.10
C ALA A 71 -0.17 8.16 -11.34
N ARG A 72 0.18 7.58 -10.19
CA ARG A 72 1.36 7.96 -9.40
C ARG A 72 2.41 6.85 -9.32
N CYS A 73 2.10 5.66 -9.78
CA CYS A 73 2.98 4.51 -9.71
C CYS A 73 4.28 4.81 -10.46
N ARG A 74 5.41 4.45 -9.86
CA ARG A 74 6.74 4.65 -10.48
C ARG A 74 7.33 3.34 -11.00
N GLU A 75 6.77 2.22 -10.58
CA GLU A 75 7.32 0.90 -10.84
C GLU A 75 6.46 0.22 -11.89
N ILE A 76 7.06 -0.04 -13.05
CA ILE A 76 6.34 -0.56 -14.23
C ILE A 76 5.66 -1.88 -13.90
N GLN A 77 6.33 -2.77 -13.17
CA GLN A 77 5.79 -4.08 -12.82
C GLN A 77 4.55 -3.97 -11.92
N VAL A 78 4.59 -3.06 -10.94
CA VAL A 78 3.41 -2.78 -10.09
C VAL A 78 2.32 -2.11 -10.91
N ALA A 79 2.66 -1.17 -11.80
CA ALA A 79 1.70 -0.52 -12.68
C ALA A 79 0.98 -1.51 -13.60
N ARG A 80 1.70 -2.52 -14.13
CA ARG A 80 1.09 -3.61 -14.92
C ARG A 80 0.06 -4.38 -14.13
N ILE A 81 0.39 -4.79 -12.90
CA ILE A 81 -0.56 -5.48 -12.02
C ILE A 81 -1.81 -4.64 -11.79
N LEU A 82 -1.69 -3.33 -11.62
CA LEU A 82 -2.84 -2.44 -11.42
C LEU A 82 -3.73 -2.28 -12.67
N VAL A 83 -3.22 -2.61 -13.87
CA VAL A 83 -3.99 -2.61 -15.13
C VAL A 83 -4.57 -4.00 -15.42
N ASP A 84 -3.90 -5.06 -14.97
CA ASP A 84 -4.25 -6.46 -15.25
C ASP A 84 -5.29 -7.05 -14.27
N VAL A 85 -5.69 -6.31 -13.22
CA VAL A 85 -6.67 -6.72 -12.18
C VAL A 85 -8.09 -6.25 -12.45
#